data_AF-A0A1M6DQQ9-F1
#
_entry.id   AF-A0A1M6DQQ9-F1
#
_cell.length_a   1.000
_cell.length_b   1.000
_cell.length_c   1.000
_cell.angle_alpha   90.00
_cell.angle_beta   90.00
_cell.angle_gamma   90.00
#
_symmetry.space_group_name_H-M   'P 1'
#
loop_
_entity.id
_entity.type
_entity.pdbx_description
1 polymer ?
#
loop_
_entity_poly.entity_id
_entity_poly.type
_entity_poly.pdbx_seq_one_letter_code
_entity_poly.pdbx_strand_id
1 'polypeptide(L)'
;MGRRAELDRFVHAALSAGRDRADIASALRAAGWPGRDIDRALGAYHRSDFLPPVPRPQPFVSGRDAFLYGLTFVALVVVVVNAVSLAFEAIEWALRDTGRLRAEWRIAALAVFAPVFVALDRRARGSDRDSPMRKICAYAALFCASIVILADLVAVLALLLGGGLGAEVALKALAVGIAAAAVGFYYRADLAEDAPAQTEEEA
;
A
#
# COMPACT_ATOMS: atom_id res chain seq x y z
N MET A 1 -2.66 9.85 -23.54
CA MET A 1 -3.36 10.88 -22.73
C MET A 1 -4.65 11.44 -23.38
N GLY A 2 -4.91 11.28 -24.69
CA GLY A 2 -6.06 11.93 -25.37
C GLY A 2 -7.47 11.42 -25.00
N ARG A 3 -7.71 10.10 -25.00
CA ARG A 3 -9.05 9.52 -24.84
C ARG A 3 -9.78 9.93 -23.54
N ARG A 4 -9.06 9.98 -22.41
CA ARG A 4 -9.65 10.38 -21.11
C ARG A 4 -10.02 11.86 -21.08
N ALA A 5 -9.16 12.71 -21.64
CA ALA A 5 -9.43 14.15 -21.70
C ALA A 5 -10.59 14.49 -22.66
N GLU A 6 -10.79 13.68 -23.70
CA GLU A 6 -11.96 13.78 -24.59
C GLU A 6 -13.25 13.37 -23.88
N LEU A 7 -13.22 12.27 -23.12
CA LEU A 7 -14.36 11.81 -22.31
C LEU A 7 -14.78 12.86 -21.28
N ASP A 8 -13.82 13.42 -20.54
CA ASP A 8 -14.10 14.45 -19.51
C ASP A 8 -14.67 15.73 -20.15
N ARG A 9 -14.18 16.12 -21.34
CA ARG A 9 -14.73 17.25 -22.11
C ARG A 9 -16.15 16.99 -22.58
N PHE A 10 -16.42 15.79 -23.10
CA PHE A 10 -17.76 15.41 -23.54
C PHE A 10 -18.75 15.43 -22.38
N VAL A 11 -18.39 14.84 -21.24
CA VAL A 11 -19.23 14.83 -20.04
C VAL A 11 -19.48 16.26 -19.53
N HIS A 12 -18.46 17.11 -19.48
CA HIS A 12 -18.61 18.52 -19.13
C HIS A 12 -19.62 19.22 -20.06
N ALA A 13 -19.48 19.04 -21.38
CA ALA A 13 -20.35 19.66 -22.36
C ALA A 13 -21.80 19.16 -22.27
N ALA A 14 -21.99 17.85 -22.09
CA ALA A 14 -23.31 17.24 -21.98
C ALA A 14 -24.04 17.67 -20.69
N LEU A 15 -23.33 17.73 -19.56
CA LEU A 15 -23.87 18.25 -18.30
C LEU A 15 -24.16 19.75 -18.38
N SER A 16 -23.28 20.53 -19.02
CA SER A 16 -23.50 21.97 -19.26
C SER A 16 -24.70 22.23 -20.18
N ALA A 17 -25.01 21.29 -21.06
CA ALA A 17 -26.20 21.32 -21.92
C ALA A 17 -27.48 20.82 -21.19
N GLY A 18 -27.40 20.52 -19.89
CA GLY A 18 -28.55 20.09 -19.07
C GLY A 18 -29.02 18.66 -19.35
N ARG A 19 -28.18 17.80 -19.96
CA ARG A 19 -28.53 16.39 -20.16
C ARG A 19 -28.48 15.63 -18.85
N ASP A 20 -29.41 14.69 -18.69
CA ASP A 20 -29.43 13.83 -17.52
C ASP A 20 -28.23 12.88 -17.49
N ARG A 21 -27.75 12.58 -16.28
CA ARG A 21 -26.59 11.71 -16.07
C ARG A 21 -26.84 10.29 -16.56
N ALA A 22 -28.08 9.78 -16.49
CA ALA A 22 -28.42 8.45 -16.98
C ALA A 22 -28.33 8.37 -18.51
N ASP A 23 -28.77 9.42 -19.20
CA ASP A 23 -28.69 9.53 -20.66
C ASP A 23 -27.25 9.63 -21.15
N ILE A 24 -26.42 10.40 -20.45
CA ILE A 24 -24.98 10.48 -20.74
C ILE A 24 -24.32 9.12 -20.55
N ALA A 25 -24.66 8.41 -19.46
CA ALA A 25 -24.11 7.08 -19.18
C ALA A 25 -24.54 6.04 -20.24
N SER A 26 -25.80 6.05 -20.67
CA SER A 26 -26.30 5.12 -21.69
C SER A 26 -25.64 5.37 -23.05
N ALA A 27 -25.49 6.62 -23.47
CA ALA A 27 -24.81 7.00 -24.70
C ALA A 27 -23.33 6.58 -24.70
N LEU A 28 -22.62 6.80 -23.57
CA LEU A 28 -21.22 6.39 -23.43
C LEU A 28 -21.06 4.86 -23.43
N ARG A 29 -21.97 4.11 -22.79
CA ARG A 29 -21.96 2.64 -22.84
C ARG A 29 -22.20 2.13 -24.26
N ALA A 30 -23.15 2.74 -24.99
CA ALA A 30 -23.42 2.39 -26.38
C ALA A 30 -22.21 2.66 -27.30
N ALA A 31 -21.43 3.71 -27.01
CA ALA A 31 -20.17 4.00 -27.69
C ALA A 31 -19.00 3.09 -27.26
N GLY A 32 -19.23 2.11 -26.38
CA GLY A 32 -18.24 1.12 -25.97
C GLY A 32 -17.31 1.57 -24.84
N TRP A 33 -17.62 2.66 -24.13
CA TRP A 33 -16.83 3.07 -22.97
C TRP A 33 -17.03 2.09 -21.79
N PRO A 34 -15.96 1.73 -21.07
CA PRO A 34 -16.08 0.85 -19.92
C PRO A 34 -16.80 1.57 -18.77
N GLY A 35 -17.66 0.86 -18.03
CA GLY A 35 -18.47 1.43 -16.93
C GLY A 35 -17.66 2.24 -15.93
N ARG A 36 -16.50 1.72 -15.50
CA ARG A 36 -15.57 2.42 -14.60
C ARG A 36 -15.15 3.82 -15.09
N ASP A 37 -14.97 4.00 -16.41
CA ASP A 37 -14.52 5.27 -16.97
C ASP A 37 -15.69 6.26 -17.03
N ILE A 38 -16.91 5.76 -17.28
CA ILE A 38 -18.16 6.53 -17.25
C ILE A 38 -18.46 7.00 -15.83
N ASP A 39 -18.41 6.09 -14.86
CA ASP A 39 -18.69 6.40 -13.46
C ASP A 39 -17.66 7.39 -12.90
N ARG A 40 -16.38 7.25 -13.28
CA ARG A 40 -15.33 8.23 -12.95
C ARG A 40 -15.64 9.61 -13.52
N ALA A 41 -15.95 9.69 -14.83
CA ALA A 41 -16.16 10.96 -15.51
C ALA A 41 -17.42 11.69 -15.00
N LEU A 42 -18.51 10.96 -14.73
CA LEU A 42 -19.72 11.51 -14.12
C LEU A 42 -19.52 11.84 -12.63
N GLY A 43 -18.74 11.03 -11.93
CA GLY A 43 -18.39 11.22 -10.52
C GLY A 43 -17.46 12.41 -10.27
N ALA A 44 -16.76 12.88 -11.30
CA ALA A 44 -15.91 14.08 -11.26
C ALA A 44 -16.69 15.39 -11.08
N TYR A 45 -18.03 15.38 -11.21
CA TYR A 45 -18.87 16.56 -11.05
C TYR A 45 -19.84 16.39 -9.89
N HIS A 46 -20.07 17.46 -9.13
CA HIS A 46 -21.05 17.50 -8.05
C HIS A 46 -22.47 17.29 -8.58
N ARG A 47 -23.30 16.56 -7.82
CA ARG A 47 -24.72 16.35 -8.14
C ARG A 47 -25.52 17.54 -7.60
N SER A 48 -25.59 18.61 -8.38
CA SER A 48 -26.38 19.81 -8.07
C SER A 48 -26.98 20.36 -9.35
N ASP A 49 -28.12 21.03 -9.22
CA ASP A 49 -28.83 21.69 -10.33
C ASP A 49 -28.14 22.98 -10.79
N PHE A 50 -26.98 23.30 -10.21
CA PHE A 50 -26.16 24.44 -10.58
C PHE A 50 -25.50 24.22 -11.94
N LEU A 51 -25.82 25.10 -12.90
CA LEU A 51 -25.21 25.18 -14.23
C LEU A 51 -24.27 26.39 -14.28
N PRO A 52 -23.00 26.23 -14.71
CA PRO A 52 -22.33 25.02 -15.19
C PRO A 52 -21.97 24.01 -14.09
N PRO A 53 -21.80 22.71 -14.43
CA PRO A 53 -21.55 21.64 -13.47
C PRO A 53 -20.26 21.87 -12.68
N VAL A 54 -20.37 21.86 -11.34
CA VAL A 54 -19.23 22.11 -10.45
C VAL A 54 -18.30 20.89 -10.41
N PRO A 55 -17.02 21.01 -10.81
CA PRO A 55 -16.06 19.92 -10.70
C PRO A 55 -15.74 19.62 -9.22
N ARG A 56 -15.71 18.34 -8.85
CA ARG A 56 -15.21 17.88 -7.55
C ARG A 56 -13.68 17.89 -7.57
N PRO A 57 -13.03 18.24 -6.44
CA PRO A 57 -11.58 18.07 -6.29
C PRO A 57 -11.22 16.61 -6.58
N GLN A 58 -10.44 16.37 -7.64
CA GLN A 58 -9.90 15.04 -7.89
C GLN A 58 -8.61 14.90 -7.08
N PRO A 59 -8.41 13.78 -6.36
CA PRO A 59 -7.15 13.53 -5.68
C PRO A 59 -6.04 13.43 -6.74
N PHE A 60 -5.26 14.49 -6.87
CA PHE A 60 -4.09 14.50 -7.75
C PHE A 60 -2.92 13.93 -6.98
N VAL A 61 -2.21 12.97 -7.57
CA VAL A 61 -0.96 12.46 -6.98
C VAL A 61 0.09 13.55 -7.13
N SER A 62 0.31 14.31 -6.06
CA SER A 62 1.37 15.32 -6.01
C SER A 62 2.73 14.63 -6.07
N GLY A 63 3.67 15.14 -6.86
CA GLY A 63 5.06 14.62 -6.87
C GLY A 63 5.70 14.64 -5.48
N ARG A 64 5.28 15.59 -4.62
CA ARG A 64 5.66 15.65 -3.21
C ARG A 64 5.15 14.45 -2.42
N ASP A 65 3.91 14.03 -2.65
CA ASP A 65 3.32 12.87 -1.99
C ASP A 65 4.04 11.61 -2.44
N ALA A 66 4.30 11.48 -3.74
CA ALA A 66 5.07 10.35 -4.27
C ALA A 66 6.45 10.22 -3.62
N PHE A 67 7.16 11.33 -3.46
CA PHE A 67 8.46 11.34 -2.78
C PHE A 67 8.35 10.98 -1.29
N LEU A 68 7.41 11.59 -0.56
CA LEU A 68 7.24 11.35 0.87
C LEU A 68 6.84 9.90 1.16
N TYR A 69 5.82 9.38 0.48
CA TYR A 69 5.36 8.01 0.67
C TYR A 69 6.39 6.98 0.16
N GLY A 70 7.07 7.26 -0.94
CA GLY A 70 8.19 6.43 -1.42
C GLY A 70 9.34 6.37 -0.42
N LEU A 71 9.70 7.51 0.19
CA LEU A 71 10.74 7.58 1.20
C LEU A 71 10.35 6.81 2.47
N THR A 72 9.09 6.94 2.92
CA THR A 72 8.55 6.15 4.04
C THR A 72 8.64 4.65 3.76
N PHE A 73 8.29 4.22 2.54
CA PHE A 73 8.39 2.83 2.13
C PHE A 73 9.84 2.33 2.16
N VAL A 74 10.78 3.07 1.57
CA VAL A 74 12.20 2.71 1.59
C VAL A 74 12.73 2.66 3.02
N ALA A 75 12.37 3.63 3.87
CA ALA A 75 12.77 3.63 5.27
C ALA A 75 12.24 2.40 6.03
N LEU A 76 10.98 2.01 5.79
CA LEU A 76 10.41 0.79 6.37
C LEU A 76 11.18 -0.46 5.92
N VAL A 77 11.46 -0.59 4.63
CA VAL A 77 12.22 -1.74 4.09
C VAL A 77 13.60 -1.83 4.76
N VAL A 78 14.31 -0.71 4.87
CA VAL A 78 15.63 -0.67 5.51
C VAL A 78 15.53 -1.08 6.99
N VAL A 79 14.53 -0.60 7.71
CA VAL A 79 14.30 -0.96 9.12
C VAL A 79 14.02 -2.47 9.25
N VAL A 80 13.09 -3.01 8.47
CA VAL A 80 12.71 -4.42 8.54
C VAL A 80 13.88 -5.32 8.19
N VAL A 81 14.59 -5.04 7.09
CA VAL A 81 15.74 -5.86 6.65
C VAL A 81 16.85 -5.86 7.71
N ASN A 82 17.18 -4.70 8.27
CA ASN A 82 18.23 -4.63 9.30
C ASN A 82 17.78 -5.24 10.64
N ALA A 83 16.51 -5.12 11.01
CA ALA A 83 15.97 -5.77 12.20
C ALA A 83 16.01 -7.31 12.09
N VAL A 84 15.58 -7.86 10.96
CA VAL A 84 15.64 -9.32 10.70
C VAL A 84 17.09 -9.80 10.64
N SER A 85 17.97 -9.08 9.94
CA SER A 85 19.40 -9.43 9.88
C SER A 85 20.05 -9.42 11.26
N LEU A 86 19.73 -8.42 12.10
CA LEU A 86 20.22 -8.32 13.46
C LEU A 86 19.71 -9.49 14.33
N ALA A 87 18.45 -9.88 14.15
CA ALA A 87 17.90 -11.06 14.82
C ALA A 87 18.66 -12.33 14.42
N PHE A 88 18.99 -12.48 13.13
CA PHE A 88 19.76 -13.65 12.65
C PHE A 88 21.15 -13.70 13.27
N GLU A 89 21.87 -12.58 13.30
CA GLU A 89 23.18 -12.47 13.95
C GLU A 89 23.09 -12.78 15.46
N ALA A 90 22.03 -12.32 16.13
CA ALA A 90 21.80 -12.62 17.55
C ALA A 90 21.50 -14.10 17.80
N ILE A 91 20.72 -14.74 16.92
CA ILE A 91 20.43 -16.18 16.97
C ILE A 91 21.72 -16.98 16.76
N GLU A 92 22.52 -16.62 15.76
CA GLU A 92 23.80 -17.29 15.49
C GLU A 92 24.77 -17.15 16.66
N TRP A 93 24.89 -15.96 17.23
CA TRP A 93 25.72 -15.72 18.41
C TRP A 93 25.25 -16.56 19.61
N ALA A 94 23.94 -16.58 19.89
CA ALA A 94 23.40 -17.29 21.04
C ALA A 94 23.52 -18.82 20.93
N LEU A 95 23.38 -19.39 19.72
CA LEU A 95 23.44 -20.85 19.52
C LEU A 95 24.84 -21.39 19.23
N ARG A 96 25.73 -20.60 18.61
CA ARG A 96 27.06 -21.07 18.18
C ARG A 96 28.23 -20.40 18.89
N ASP A 97 27.96 -19.47 19.82
CA ASP A 97 28.96 -18.70 20.56
C ASP A 97 30.08 -18.17 19.64
N THR A 98 29.68 -17.52 18.54
CA THR A 98 30.60 -17.04 17.49
C THR A 98 31.53 -15.90 17.96
N GLY A 99 31.51 -15.57 19.26
CA GLY A 99 32.44 -14.66 19.93
C GLY A 99 32.22 -13.18 19.65
N ARG A 100 31.55 -12.78 18.55
CA ARG A 100 31.26 -11.37 18.24
C ARG A 100 29.96 -11.16 17.46
N LEU A 101 29.08 -10.33 18.02
CA LEU A 101 27.91 -9.79 17.35
C LEU A 101 28.33 -8.57 16.49
N ARG A 102 28.39 -8.71 15.16
CA ARG A 102 28.79 -7.61 14.25
C ARG A 102 27.61 -6.72 13.87
N ALA A 103 26.95 -6.17 14.88
CA ALA A 103 25.70 -5.43 14.74
C ALA A 103 25.85 -3.94 14.43
N GLU A 104 27.08 -3.40 14.41
CA GLU A 104 27.35 -1.95 14.31
C GLU A 104 26.61 -1.28 13.14
N TRP A 105 26.67 -1.88 11.95
CA TRP A 105 25.97 -1.39 10.76
C TRP A 105 24.45 -1.46 10.90
N ARG A 106 23.94 -2.56 11.50
CA ARG A 106 22.51 -2.79 11.68
C ARG A 106 21.92 -1.79 12.66
N ILE A 107 22.62 -1.57 13.78
CA ILE A 107 22.23 -0.61 14.81
C ILE A 107 22.30 0.81 14.25
N ALA A 108 23.34 1.16 13.49
CA ALA A 108 23.44 2.47 12.84
C ALA A 108 22.30 2.71 11.84
N ALA A 109 21.99 1.72 11.01
CA ALA A 109 20.87 1.80 10.07
C ALA A 109 19.53 1.98 10.80
N LEU A 110 19.28 1.21 11.86
CA LEU A 110 18.05 1.33 12.67
C LEU A 110 17.97 2.69 13.38
N ALA A 111 19.08 3.17 13.97
CA ALA A 111 19.14 4.45 14.66
C ALA A 111 18.81 5.64 13.73
N VAL A 112 19.13 5.53 12.44
CA VAL A 112 18.82 6.57 11.45
C VAL A 112 17.44 6.39 10.83
N PHE A 113 17.14 5.20 10.32
CA PHE A 113 15.93 5.00 9.51
C PHE A 113 14.66 4.77 10.33
N ALA A 114 14.75 4.26 11.56
CA ALA A 114 13.58 4.10 12.42
C ALA A 114 12.93 5.43 12.81
N PRO A 115 13.66 6.46 13.30
CA PRO A 115 13.03 7.74 13.62
C PRO A 115 12.53 8.47 12.38
N VAL A 116 13.22 8.33 11.23
CA VAL A 116 12.76 8.87 9.94
C VAL A 116 11.43 8.25 9.52
N PHE A 117 11.32 6.92 9.58
CA PHE A 117 10.07 6.22 9.28
C PHE A 117 8.92 6.71 10.18
N VAL A 118 9.13 6.75 11.50
CA VAL A 118 8.10 7.18 12.46
C VAL A 118 7.69 8.64 12.24
N ALA A 119 8.64 9.53 11.97
CA ALA A 119 8.34 10.95 11.74
C ALA A 119 7.55 11.16 10.45
N LEU A 120 7.93 10.48 9.36
CA LEU A 120 7.25 10.56 8.08
C LEU A 120 5.85 9.94 8.14
N ASP A 121 5.71 8.80 8.80
CA ASP A 121 4.42 8.14 9.00
C ASP A 121 3.45 9.00 9.82
N ARG A 122 3.90 9.56 10.96
CA ARG A 122 3.08 10.48 11.75
C ARG A 122 2.61 11.69 10.94
N ARG A 123 3.49 12.23 10.09
CA ARG A 123 3.16 13.38 9.24
C ARG A 123 2.19 13.00 8.12
N ALA A 124 2.31 11.78 7.59
CA ALA A 124 1.38 11.24 6.61
C ALA A 124 -0.02 10.98 7.19
N ARG A 125 -0.13 10.58 8.47
CA ARG A 125 -1.42 10.39 9.16
C ARG A 125 -2.15 11.69 9.51
N GLY A 126 -1.43 12.80 9.61
CA GLY A 126 -1.99 14.13 9.87
C GLY A 126 -2.40 14.92 8.62
N SER A 127 -2.05 14.44 7.43
CA SER A 127 -2.44 15.03 6.14
C SER A 127 -3.66 14.29 5.59
N ASP A 128 -4.46 14.98 4.75
CA ASP A 128 -5.76 14.53 4.24
C ASP A 128 -5.82 13.03 3.90
N ARG A 129 -6.81 12.33 4.48
CA ARG A 129 -6.89 10.86 4.57
C ARG A 129 -7.08 10.13 3.24
N ASP A 130 -7.31 10.85 2.13
CA ASP A 130 -7.63 10.25 0.82
C ASP A 130 -6.48 10.21 -0.19
N SER A 131 -5.21 10.39 0.24
CA SER A 131 -4.09 10.35 -0.71
C SER A 131 -3.97 8.96 -1.39
N PRO A 132 -4.11 8.89 -2.73
CA PRO A 132 -3.99 7.63 -3.47
C PRO A 132 -2.63 6.95 -3.30
N MET A 133 -1.60 7.74 -2.99
CA MET A 133 -0.23 7.26 -2.84
C MET A 133 -0.04 6.46 -1.53
N ARG A 134 -0.80 6.77 -0.47
CA ARG A 134 -0.79 5.97 0.77
C ARG A 134 -1.23 4.54 0.47
N LYS A 135 -2.29 4.38 -0.31
CA LYS A 135 -2.81 3.07 -0.71
C LYS A 135 -1.77 2.29 -1.51
N ILE A 136 -1.15 2.92 -2.50
CA ILE A 136 -0.10 2.27 -3.32
C ILE A 136 1.07 1.79 -2.45
N CYS A 137 1.58 2.63 -1.55
CA CYS A 137 2.70 2.27 -0.68
C CYS A 137 2.32 1.19 0.35
N ALA A 138 1.10 1.22 0.88
CA ALA A 138 0.59 0.18 1.77
C ALA A 138 0.47 -1.17 1.03
N TYR A 139 -0.13 -1.18 -0.17
CA TYR A 139 -0.20 -2.38 -1.01
C TYR A 139 1.19 -2.90 -1.42
N ALA A 140 2.13 -2.01 -1.72
CA ALA A 140 3.52 -2.40 -2.01
C ALA A 140 4.19 -3.03 -0.77
N ALA A 141 4.00 -2.48 0.42
CA ALA A 141 4.52 -3.05 1.67
C ALA A 141 3.93 -4.43 1.95
N LEU A 142 2.61 -4.60 1.76
CA LEU A 142 1.93 -5.88 1.89
C LEU A 142 2.42 -6.91 0.87
N PHE A 143 2.64 -6.50 -0.38
CA PHE A 143 3.19 -7.36 -1.42
C PHE A 143 4.62 -7.81 -1.10
N CYS A 144 5.48 -6.91 -0.62
CA CYS A 144 6.80 -7.29 -0.15
C CYS A 144 6.73 -8.22 1.06
N ALA A 145 5.85 -7.95 2.02
CA ALA A 145 5.65 -8.80 3.20
C ALA A 145 5.19 -10.21 2.80
N SER A 146 4.27 -10.33 1.84
CA SER A 146 3.80 -11.64 1.36
C SER A 146 4.89 -12.42 0.63
N ILE A 147 5.74 -11.76 -0.18
CA ILE A 147 6.92 -12.39 -0.80
C ILE A 147 7.87 -12.91 0.28
N VAL A 148 8.13 -12.12 1.32
CA VAL A 148 9.02 -12.51 2.42
C VAL A 148 8.47 -13.74 3.16
N ILE A 149 7.18 -13.77 3.49
CA ILE A 149 6.53 -14.94 4.11
C ILE A 149 6.65 -16.17 3.20
N LEU A 150 6.37 -16.02 1.90
CA LEU A 150 6.46 -17.14 0.96
C LEU A 150 7.88 -17.68 0.85
N ALA A 151 8.89 -16.79 0.74
CA ALA A 151 10.29 -17.18 0.71
C ALA A 151 10.73 -17.90 1.99
N ASP A 152 10.28 -17.41 3.15
CA ASP A 152 10.55 -18.03 4.45
C ASP A 152 9.92 -19.42 4.57
N LEU A 153 8.65 -19.56 4.18
CA LEU A 153 7.96 -20.85 4.15
C LEU A 153 8.68 -21.85 3.23
N VAL A 154 9.14 -21.41 2.06
CA VAL A 154 9.93 -22.24 1.14
C VAL A 154 11.23 -22.69 1.81
N ALA A 155 11.95 -21.79 2.49
CA ALA A 155 13.19 -22.11 3.18
C ALA A 155 12.97 -23.14 4.31
N VAL A 156 11.93 -22.95 5.13
CA VAL A 156 11.53 -23.89 6.19
C VAL A 156 11.20 -25.26 5.62
N LEU A 157 10.39 -25.32 4.55
CA LEU A 157 10.00 -26.56 3.91
C LEU A 157 11.20 -27.28 3.28
N ALA A 158 12.08 -26.55 2.59
CA ALA A 158 13.30 -27.13 2.02
C ALA A 158 14.19 -27.78 3.09
N LEU A 159 14.29 -27.17 4.27
CA LEU A 159 15.09 -27.68 5.39
C LEU A 159 14.41 -28.85 6.11
N LEU A 160 13.09 -28.81 6.25
CA LEU A 160 12.29 -29.93 6.75
C LEU A 160 12.44 -31.16 5.84
N LEU A 161 12.36 -30.98 4.52
CA LEU A 161 12.54 -32.05 3.53
C LEU A 161 13.99 -32.54 3.46
N GLY A 162 14.97 -31.67 3.73
CA GLY A 162 16.39 -32.00 3.82
C GLY A 162 16.77 -32.84 5.05
N GLY A 163 15.83 -33.16 5.93
CA GLY A 163 16.04 -34.06 7.07
C GLY A 163 16.64 -33.40 8.32
N GLY A 164 16.66 -32.07 8.40
CA GLY A 164 17.22 -31.36 9.55
C GLY A 164 16.64 -29.98 9.76
N LEU A 165 15.65 -29.86 10.65
CA LEU A 165 15.32 -28.58 11.29
C LEU A 165 16.30 -28.33 12.44
N GLY A 166 17.40 -27.63 12.14
CA GLY A 166 18.24 -27.07 13.20
C GLY A 166 17.46 -26.01 13.99
N ALA A 167 17.65 -25.96 15.31
CA ALA A 167 17.04 -24.93 16.17
C ALA A 167 17.33 -23.49 15.67
N GLU A 168 18.51 -23.30 15.08
CA GLU A 168 18.92 -22.04 14.43
C GLU A 168 18.00 -21.63 13.27
N VAL A 169 17.62 -22.58 12.42
CA VAL A 169 16.73 -22.36 11.27
C VAL A 169 15.32 -22.04 11.76
N ALA A 170 14.83 -22.78 12.75
CA ALA A 170 13.50 -22.56 13.31
C ALA A 170 13.38 -21.16 13.94
N LEU A 171 14.39 -20.70 14.68
CA LEU A 171 14.40 -19.34 15.23
C LEU A 171 14.50 -18.26 14.13
N LYS A 172 15.30 -18.47 13.09
CA LYS A 172 15.41 -17.53 11.95
C LYS A 172 14.06 -17.38 11.22
N ALA A 173 13.39 -18.50 10.93
CA ALA A 173 12.07 -18.49 10.32
C ALA A 173 11.03 -17.78 11.22
N LEU A 174 11.05 -18.07 12.52
CA LEU A 174 10.17 -17.40 13.48
C LEU A 174 10.42 -15.88 13.52
N ALA A 175 11.66 -15.42 13.45
CA ALA A 175 11.99 -14.00 13.38
C ALA A 175 11.43 -13.33 12.11
N VAL A 176 11.52 -13.98 10.95
CA VAL A 176 10.92 -13.50 9.70
C VAL A 176 9.39 -13.47 9.79
N GLY A 177 8.78 -14.53 10.33
CA GLY A 177 7.35 -14.63 10.56
C GLY A 177 6.81 -13.50 11.45
N ILE A 178 7.51 -13.19 12.56
CA ILE A 178 7.15 -12.06 13.43
C ILE A 178 7.27 -10.73 12.69
N ALA A 179 8.35 -10.51 11.95
CA ALA A 179 8.55 -9.27 11.20
C ALA A 179 7.43 -9.06 10.16
N ALA A 180 7.08 -10.11 9.42
CA ALA A 180 6.03 -10.04 8.43
C ALA A 180 4.64 -9.86 9.07
N ALA A 181 4.36 -10.54 10.19
CA ALA A 181 3.13 -10.34 10.95
C ALA A 181 3.02 -8.92 11.50
N ALA A 182 4.10 -8.33 11.99
CA ALA A 182 4.14 -6.95 12.48
C ALA A 182 3.84 -5.95 11.36
N VAL A 183 4.46 -6.11 10.18
CA VAL A 183 4.17 -5.27 9.00
C VAL A 183 2.72 -5.44 8.56
N GLY A 184 2.24 -6.68 8.48
CA GLY A 184 0.86 -6.98 8.12
C GLY A 184 -0.14 -6.33 9.08
N PHE A 185 0.04 -6.54 10.39
CA PHE A 185 -0.81 -5.96 11.43
C PHE A 185 -0.81 -4.42 11.38
N TYR A 186 0.35 -3.81 11.17
CA TYR A 186 0.49 -2.36 11.06
C TYR A 186 -0.35 -1.76 9.93
N TYR A 187 -0.39 -2.42 8.76
CA TYR A 187 -1.16 -1.95 7.60
C TYR A 187 -2.60 -2.48 7.52
N ARG A 188 -3.04 -3.38 8.42
CA ARG A 188 -4.43 -3.88 8.44
C ARG A 188 -5.47 -2.79 8.68
N ALA A 189 -5.14 -1.78 9.48
CA ALA A 189 -6.04 -0.66 9.75
C ALA A 189 -6.29 0.20 8.49
N ASP A 190 -5.28 0.36 7.64
CA ASP A 190 -5.42 1.07 6.35
C ASP A 190 -6.23 0.26 5.32
N LEU A 191 -6.28 -1.08 5.44
CA LEU A 191 -7.08 -1.96 4.56
C LEU A 191 -8.55 -2.06 4.99
N ALA A 192 -8.84 -1.96 6.29
CA ALA A 192 -10.19 -2.11 6.82
C ALA A 192 -11.12 -0.95 6.42
N GLU A 193 -10.57 0.24 6.13
CA GLU A 193 -11.32 1.39 5.63
C GLU A 193 -11.78 1.23 4.16
N ASP A 194 -11.18 0.29 3.39
CA ASP A 194 -11.53 0.00 1.99
C ASP A 194 -12.44 -1.22 1.83
N ALA A 195 -12.87 -1.87 2.92
CA ALA A 195 -13.96 -2.82 2.85
C ALA A 195 -15.23 -2.00 2.55
N PRO A 196 -15.84 -2.10 1.34
CA PRO A 196 -17.19 -1.59 1.18
C PRO A 196 -18.00 -2.26 2.29
N ALA A 197 -18.78 -1.47 3.03
CA ALA A 197 -19.90 -2.01 3.77
C ALA A 197 -20.66 -2.88 2.77
N GLN A 198 -20.44 -4.19 2.84
CA GLN A 198 -21.18 -5.16 2.06
C GLN A 198 -22.60 -4.93 2.52
N THR A 199 -23.36 -4.36 1.61
CA THR A 199 -24.71 -3.88 1.81
C THR A 199 -25.50 -4.95 2.53
N GLU A 200 -26.01 -4.61 3.70
CA GLU A 200 -27.28 -5.12 4.18
C GLU A 200 -28.32 -4.85 3.08
N GLU A 201 -28.44 -5.75 2.11
CA GLU A 201 -29.55 -5.78 1.15
C GLU A 201 -29.71 -7.21 0.60
N GLU A 202 -29.77 -8.17 1.51
CA GLU A 202 -30.61 -9.37 1.31
C GLU A 202 -31.84 -9.20 2.21
N ALA A 203 -32.85 -8.50 1.69
CA ALA A 203 -34.22 -8.52 2.18
C ALA A 203 -35.18 -8.38 1.00
#